data_AF-A0A520A2X9-F1
#
_entry.id   AF-A0A520A2X9-F1
#
_cell.length_a   1.000
_cell.length_b   1.000
_cell.length_c   1.000
_cell.angle_alpha   90.00
_cell.angle_beta   90.00
_cell.angle_gamma   90.00
#
_symmetry.space_group_name_H-M   'P 1'
#
loop_
_entity.id
_entity.type
_entity.pdbx_description
1 polymer ?
#
loop_
_entity_poly.entity_id
_entity_poly.type
_entity_poly.pdbx_seq_one_letter_code
_entity_poly.pdbx_strand_id
1 'polypeptide(L)'
;MYNFRKLCLGIAGISLLALMVGLITQDVMYWRPASLMLAVSAAIGIGAINTLKSYQYTAWIITAVVAGMMYPGAFLKWGDVDLRNKWLILVVVQLVMFGMGIQMSIRDFSGLGSTGKGIVIG
;
A
#
# COMPACT_ATOMS: atom_id res chain seq x y z
N MET A 1 19.56 -12.10 1.56
CA MET A 1 18.40 -11.18 1.53
C MET A 1 18.01 -10.58 2.90
N TYR A 2 18.35 -11.17 4.05
CA TYR A 2 18.00 -10.62 5.37
C TYR A 2 18.74 -9.31 5.71
N ASN A 3 20.03 -9.20 5.34
CA ASN A 3 20.85 -8.01 5.62
C ASN A 3 20.36 -6.76 4.87
N PHE A 4 19.86 -6.90 3.63
CA PHE A 4 19.32 -5.76 2.87
C PHE A 4 18.07 -5.16 3.54
N ARG A 5 17.17 -6.00 4.06
CA ARG A 5 15.95 -5.53 4.73
C ARG A 5 16.23 -4.91 6.09
N LYS A 6 17.22 -5.41 6.84
CA LYS A 6 17.69 -4.76 8.09
C LYS A 6 18.31 -3.38 7.82
N LEU A 7 19.04 -3.24 6.70
CA LEU A 7 19.62 -1.97 6.27
C LEU A 7 18.51 -0.96 5.90
N CYS A 8 17.44 -1.39 5.22
CA CYS A 8 16.24 -0.57 5.00
C CYS A 8 15.56 -0.13 6.30
N LEU A 9 15.55 -0.95 7.34
CA LEU A 9 15.05 -0.57 8.67
C LEU A 9 15.90 0.53 9.32
N GLY A 10 17.23 0.45 9.18
CA GLY A 10 18.14 1.51 9.61
C GLY A 10 17.91 2.82 8.84
N ILE A 11 17.72 2.73 7.52
CA ILE A 11 17.37 3.87 6.66
C ILE A 11 16.02 4.47 7.06
N ALA A 12 15.03 3.65 7.43
CA ALA A 12 13.75 4.11 7.92
C ALA A 12 13.90 4.97 9.20
N GLY A 13 14.76 4.54 10.14
CA GLY A 13 15.10 5.33 11.32
C GLY A 13 15.74 6.68 10.98
N ILE A 14 16.68 6.71 10.04
CA ILE A 14 17.34 7.95 9.57
C ILE A 14 16.32 8.87 8.86
N SER A 15 15.43 8.31 8.05
CA SER A 15 14.38 9.07 7.36
C SER A 15 13.35 9.66 8.33
N LEU A 16 13.11 9.02 9.48
CA LEU A 16 12.27 9.55 10.54
C LEU A 16 12.89 10.79 11.20
N LEU A 17 14.20 10.77 11.44
CA LEU A 17 14.93 11.94 11.90
C LEU A 17 14.91 13.07 10.86
N ALA A 18 15.10 12.75 9.57
CA ALA A 18 15.00 13.73 8.49
C ALA A 18 13.59 14.35 8.37
N LEU A 19 12.54 13.55 8.59
CA LEU A 19 11.15 14.03 8.60
C LEU A 19 10.88 14.95 9.80
N MET A 20 11.37 14.60 10.98
CA MET A 20 11.32 15.45 12.18
C MET A 20 12.00 16.80 11.95
N VAL A 21 13.19 16.80 11.33
CA VAL A 21 13.90 18.05 10.97
C VAL A 21 13.10 18.85 9.94
N GLY A 22 12.56 18.21 8.89
CA GLY A 22 11.75 18.89 7.87
C GLY A 22 10.43 19.45 8.40
N LEU A 23 9.83 18.83 9.42
CA LEU A 23 8.67 19.39 10.14
C LEU A 23 9.04 20.63 10.94
N ILE A 24 10.22 20.66 11.55
CA ILE A 24 10.69 21.82 12.33
C ILE A 24 11.03 22.99 11.41
N THR A 25 11.62 22.73 10.23
CA THR A 25 11.96 23.80 9.27
C THR A 25 10.78 24.27 8.42
N GLN A 26 9.63 23.58 8.48
CA GLN A 26 8.40 23.89 7.70
C GLN A 26 8.60 23.93 6.17
N ASP A 27 9.75 23.44 5.68
CA ASP A 27 10.07 23.45 4.26
C ASP A 27 9.38 22.30 3.53
N VAL A 28 8.40 22.66 2.70
CA VAL A 28 7.61 21.73 1.88
C VAL A 28 8.51 20.87 0.96
N MET A 29 9.68 21.39 0.58
CA MET A 29 10.61 20.68 -0.30
C MET A 29 11.30 19.50 0.38
N TYR A 30 11.50 19.55 1.70
CA TYR A 30 12.16 18.49 2.48
C TYR A 30 11.16 17.52 3.11
N TRP A 31 10.01 18.03 3.57
CA TRP A 31 9.02 17.21 4.27
C TRP A 31 8.34 16.17 3.36
N ARG A 32 8.00 16.54 2.11
CA ARG A 32 7.34 15.66 1.13
C ARG A 32 8.17 14.44 0.70
N PRO A 33 9.45 14.59 0.29
CA PRO A 33 10.26 13.42 -0.05
C PRO A 33 10.65 12.61 1.18
N ALA A 34 10.86 13.24 2.35
CA ALA A 34 11.19 12.52 3.58
C ALA A 34 10.06 11.60 4.05
N SER A 35 8.80 12.05 3.98
CA SER A 35 7.63 11.22 4.33
C SER A 35 7.43 10.04 3.38
N LEU A 36 7.62 10.25 2.08
CA LEU A 36 7.59 9.16 1.09
C LEU A 36 8.72 8.15 1.33
N MET A 37 9.94 8.64 1.56
CA MET A 37 11.12 7.81 1.78
C MET A 37 11.01 7.00 3.08
N LEU A 38 10.42 7.58 4.12
CA LEU A 38 10.07 6.87 5.36
C LEU A 38 9.06 5.76 5.09
N ALA A 39 7.95 6.07 4.40
CA ALA A 39 6.92 5.07 4.14
C ALA A 39 7.47 3.88 3.33
N VAL A 40 8.23 4.14 2.26
CA VAL A 40 8.84 3.10 1.42
C VAL A 40 9.86 2.27 2.20
N SER A 41 10.78 2.92 2.92
CA SER A 41 11.81 2.21 3.70
C SER A 41 11.21 1.42 4.86
N ALA A 42 10.16 1.93 5.51
CA ALA A 42 9.41 1.20 6.53
C ALA A 42 8.67 -0.01 5.94
N ALA A 43 8.00 0.13 4.79
CA ALA A 43 7.30 -0.98 4.13
C ALA A 43 8.26 -2.12 3.73
N ILE A 44 9.48 -1.78 3.28
CA ILE A 44 10.51 -2.78 2.97
C ILE A 44 11.16 -3.34 4.25
N GLY A 45 11.39 -2.48 5.25
CA GLY A 45 12.06 -2.80 6.52
C GLY A 45 11.25 -3.72 7.43
N ILE A 46 9.93 -3.55 7.51
CA ILE A 46 9.01 -4.42 8.27
C ILE A 46 9.15 -5.89 7.83
N GLY A 47 9.42 -6.11 6.54
CA GLY A 47 9.68 -7.45 5.98
C GLY A 47 10.99 -8.11 6.44
N ALA A 48 11.85 -7.43 7.21
CA ALA A 48 13.03 -8.01 7.84
C ALA A 48 12.69 -8.78 9.13
N ILE A 49 11.52 -8.54 9.72
CA ILE A 49 11.09 -9.16 10.98
C ILE A 49 10.10 -10.27 10.62
N ASN A 50 10.42 -11.53 10.97
CA ASN A 50 9.60 -12.69 10.56
C ASN A 50 8.14 -12.60 11.05
N THR A 51 7.89 -12.05 12.24
CA THR A 51 6.54 -11.84 12.78
C THR A 51 5.76 -10.75 12.07
N LEU A 52 6.46 -9.76 11.51
CA LEU A 52 5.87 -8.57 10.89
C LEU A 52 5.76 -8.68 9.36
N LYS A 53 6.34 -9.72 8.75
CA LYS A 53 6.35 -9.94 7.31
C LYS A 53 4.95 -10.00 6.69
N SER A 54 3.95 -10.54 7.40
CA SER A 54 2.56 -10.59 6.93
C SER A 54 1.94 -9.20 6.77
N TYR A 55 2.42 -8.21 7.53
CA TYR A 55 1.96 -6.81 7.44
C TYR A 55 2.62 -6.01 6.32
N GLN A 56 3.57 -6.61 5.59
CA GLN A 56 4.29 -5.93 4.52
C GLN A 56 3.33 -5.44 3.41
N TYR A 57 2.27 -6.20 3.11
CA TYR A 57 1.23 -5.78 2.17
C TYR A 57 0.50 -4.53 2.65
N THR A 58 0.05 -4.51 3.91
CA THR A 58 -0.60 -3.34 4.52
C THR A 58 0.31 -2.12 4.54
N ALA A 59 1.61 -2.31 4.80
CA ALA A 59 2.58 -1.21 4.80
C ALA A 59 2.76 -0.59 3.39
N TRP A 60 2.68 -1.40 2.33
CA TRP A 60 2.68 -0.90 0.95
C TRP A 60 1.41 -0.12 0.61
N ILE A 61 0.24 -0.52 1.14
CA ILE A 61 -0.99 0.28 1.01
C ILE A 61 -0.81 1.66 1.64
N ILE A 62 -0.30 1.72 2.87
CA ILE A 62 -0.03 2.99 3.57
C ILE A 62 0.94 3.85 2.75
N THR A 63 1.99 3.24 2.19
CA THR A 63 2.97 3.93 1.34
C THR A 63 2.32 4.55 0.10
N ALA A 64 1.42 3.82 -0.56
CA ALA A 64 0.67 4.34 -1.71
C ALA A 64 -0.24 5.51 -1.32
N VAL A 65 -0.90 5.46 -0.16
CA VAL A 65 -1.72 6.57 0.35
C VAL A 65 -0.85 7.80 0.64
N VAL A 66 0.27 7.63 1.33
CA VAL A 66 1.23 8.73 1.61
C VAL A 66 1.75 9.32 0.30
N ALA A 67 2.08 8.50 -0.69
CA ALA A 67 2.51 8.98 -2.01
C ALA A 67 1.43 9.84 -2.68
N GLY A 68 0.18 9.38 -2.66
CA GLY A 68 -0.96 10.12 -3.20
C GLY A 68 -1.21 11.46 -2.50
N MET A 69 -1.03 11.51 -1.18
CA MET A 69 -1.18 12.74 -0.39
C MET A 69 -0.03 13.74 -0.60
N MET A 70 1.21 13.26 -0.72
CA MET A 70 2.39 14.13 -0.84
C MET A 70 2.60 14.65 -2.26
N TYR A 71 2.25 13.84 -3.27
CA TYR A 71 2.43 14.15 -4.69
C TYR A 71 1.12 13.93 -5.47
N PRO A 72 0.05 14.68 -5.16
CA PRO A 72 -1.24 14.49 -5.83
C PRO A 72 -1.09 14.63 -7.35
N GLY A 73 -0.29 15.59 -7.83
CA GLY A 73 -0.08 15.82 -9.27
C GLY A 73 0.34 14.58 -10.07
N ALA A 74 1.09 13.65 -9.45
CA ALA A 74 1.49 12.40 -10.10
C ALA A 74 0.33 11.43 -10.34
N PHE A 75 -0.76 11.58 -9.58
CA PHE A 75 -1.97 10.74 -9.63
C PHE A 75 -3.20 11.46 -10.21
N LEU A 76 -3.06 12.73 -10.61
CA LEU A 76 -4.13 13.46 -11.29
C LEU A 76 -4.10 13.22 -12.79
N LYS A 77 -2.94 13.44 -13.44
CA LYS A 77 -2.81 13.35 -14.90
C LYS A 77 -1.46 12.75 -15.29
N TRP A 78 -1.49 11.83 -16.24
CA TRP A 78 -0.31 11.36 -16.97
C TRP A 78 -0.42 11.81 -18.42
N GLY A 79 0.24 12.93 -18.73
CA GLY A 79 0.12 13.56 -20.04
C GLY A 79 -1.33 13.94 -20.35
N ASP A 80 -1.90 13.32 -21.38
CA ASP A 80 -3.30 13.52 -21.81
C ASP A 80 -4.31 12.65 -21.02
N VAL A 81 -3.82 11.60 -20.35
CA VAL A 81 -4.69 10.66 -19.61
C VAL A 81 -4.96 11.20 -18.20
N ASP A 82 -6.23 11.53 -17.92
CA ASP A 82 -6.67 11.86 -16.57
C ASP A 82 -6.90 10.57 -15.76
N LEU A 83 -6.06 10.32 -14.75
CA LEU A 83 -6.16 9.10 -13.94
C LEU A 83 -7.41 9.11 -13.03
N ARG A 84 -8.06 10.26 -12.88
CA ARG A 84 -9.34 10.39 -12.15
C ARG A 84 -10.54 10.09 -13.04
N ASN A 85 -10.32 9.71 -14.30
CA ASN A 85 -11.40 9.27 -15.17
C ASN A 85 -12.10 8.06 -14.52
N LYS A 86 -13.40 8.22 -14.25
CA LYS A 86 -14.23 7.19 -13.62
C LYS A 86 -14.16 5.86 -14.35
N TRP A 87 -14.04 5.87 -15.68
CA TRP A 87 -13.94 4.65 -16.47
C TRP A 87 -12.67 3.85 -16.16
N LEU A 88 -11.53 4.53 -15.99
CA LEU A 88 -10.27 3.89 -15.61
C LEU A 88 -10.35 3.27 -14.22
N ILE A 89 -10.91 4.01 -13.24
CA ILE A 89 -11.11 3.51 -11.87
C ILE A 89 -12.01 2.28 -11.88
N LEU A 90 -13.13 2.32 -12.62
CA LEU A 90 -14.03 1.18 -12.74
C LEU A 90 -13.31 -0.03 -13.33
N VAL A 91 -12.55 0.12 -14.41
CA VAL A 91 -11.78 -0.98 -15.03
C VAL A 91 -10.77 -1.58 -14.04
N VAL A 92 -10.03 -0.74 -13.30
CA VAL A 92 -9.06 -1.20 -12.30
C VAL A 92 -9.75 -1.97 -11.17
N VAL A 93 -10.84 -1.43 -10.61
CA VAL A 93 -11.60 -2.09 -9.54
C VAL A 93 -12.21 -3.40 -10.03
N GLN A 94 -12.76 -3.43 -11.26
CA GLN A 94 -13.31 -4.65 -11.87
C GLN A 94 -12.23 -5.71 -12.08
N LEU A 95 -11.01 -5.32 -12.48
CA LEU A 95 -9.89 -6.25 -12.62
C LEU A 95 -9.48 -6.84 -11.26
N VAL A 96 -9.45 -6.03 -10.20
CA VAL A 96 -9.17 -6.50 -8.83
C VAL A 96 -10.27 -7.45 -8.32
N MET A 97 -11.54 -7.10 -8.53
CA MET A 97 -12.69 -7.95 -8.17
C MET A 97 -12.69 -9.25 -8.97
N PHE A 98 -12.40 -9.19 -10.27
CA PHE A 98 -12.25 -10.36 -11.14
C PHE A 98 -11.07 -11.24 -10.70
N GLY A 99 -9.95 -10.64 -10.30
CA GLY A 99 -8.79 -11.37 -9.78
C GLY A 99 -9.11 -12.19 -8.53
N MET A 100 -9.92 -11.66 -7.62
CA MET A 100 -10.44 -12.44 -6.49
C MET A 100 -11.46 -13.51 -6.93
N GLY A 101 -12.30 -13.21 -7.92
CA GLY A 101 -13.26 -14.17 -8.47
C GLY A 101 -12.63 -15.39 -9.15
N ILE A 102 -11.47 -15.24 -9.80
CA ILE A 102 -10.72 -16.35 -10.42
C ILE A 102 -10.05 -17.26 -9.38
N GLN A 103 -9.74 -16.73 -8.19
CA GLN A 103 -9.16 -17.55 -7.10
C GLN A 103 -10.22 -18.38 -6.36
N MET A 104 -11.50 -18.02 -6.44
CA MET A 104 -12.59 -18.83 -5.90
C MET A 104 -12.70 -20.14 -6.68
N SER A 105 -12.45 -21.26 -6.00
CA SER A 105 -12.56 -22.57 -6.60
C SER A 105 -14.02 -23.01 -6.62
N ILE A 106 -14.40 -23.86 -7.59
CA ILE A 106 -15.70 -24.54 -7.62
C ILE A 106 -15.98 -25.29 -6.29
N ARG A 107 -14.93 -25.67 -5.55
CA ARG A 107 -15.02 -26.26 -4.22
C ARG A 107 -15.58 -25.30 -3.15
N ASP A 108 -15.26 -24.01 -3.23
CA ASP A 108 -15.79 -22.99 -2.33
C ASP A 108 -17.31 -22.83 -2.52
N PHE A 109 -17.78 -22.96 -3.77
CA PHE A 109 -19.21 -23.00 -4.08
C PHE A 109 -19.91 -24.26 -3.53
N SER A 110 -19.25 -25.41 -3.46
CA SER A 110 -19.82 -26.61 -2.83
C SER A 110 -19.97 -26.48 -1.31
N GLY A 111 -19.07 -25.74 -0.66
CA GLY A 111 -19.13 -25.44 0.78
C GLY A 111 -20.30 -24.52 1.15
N LEU A 112 -20.68 -23.59 0.26
CA LEU A 112 -21.86 -22.73 0.44
C LEU A 112 -23.16 -23.54 0.62
N GLY A 113 -23.29 -24.68 -0.07
CA GLY A 113 -24.43 -25.58 0.10
C GLY A 113 -24.45 -26.32 1.44
N SER A 114 -23.29 -26.49 2.09
CA SER A 114 -23.14 -27.25 3.34
C SER A 114 -23.24 -26.37 4.59
N THR A 115 -22.76 -25.11 4.54
CA THR A 115 -22.75 -24.17 5.68
C THR A 115 -23.95 -23.21 5.69
N GLY A 116 -25.09 -23.63 5.13
CA GLY A 116 -26.28 -22.79 4.90
C GLY A 116 -26.81 -22.00 6.12
N LYS A 117 -26.52 -22.42 7.36
CA LYS A 117 -26.94 -21.68 8.56
C LYS A 117 -26.12 -20.41 8.85
N GLY A 118 -24.84 -20.38 8.46
CA GLY A 118 -23.96 -19.21 8.69
C GLY A 118 -24.21 -18.07 7.70
N ILE A 119 -24.75 -18.39 6.52
CA ILE A 119 -25.06 -17.44 5.44
C ILE A 119 -26.40 -16.74 5.69
N VAL A 120 -27.36 -17.41 6.35
CA VAL A 120 -28.70 -16.88 6.62
C VAL A 120 -28.73 -15.85 7.76
N ILE A 121 -27.71 -15.86 8.63
CA ILE A 121 -27.60 -14.93 9.77
C ILE A 121 -26.81 -13.66 9.39
N GLY A 122 -26.06 -13.69 8.28
CA GLY A 122 -25.22 -12.60 7.79
C GLY A 122 -25.96 -11.61 6.88
#